data_AF-A0A328E6W4-F1
#
_entry.id   AF-A0A328E6W4-F1
#
_cell.length_a   1.000
_cell.length_b   1.000
_cell.length_c   1.000
_cell.angle_alpha   90.00
_cell.angle_beta   90.00
_cell.angle_gamma   90.00
#
_symmetry.space_group_name_H-M   'P 1'
#
loop_
_entity.id
_entity.type
_entity.pdbx_description
1 polymer ?
#
loop_
_entity_poly.entity_id
_entity_poly.type
_entity_poly.pdbx_seq_one_letter_code
_entity_poly.pdbx_strand_id
1 'polypeptide(L)'
;MSSKCTEEKSNSVSNFRISDPLREALKARGIESLFPIQATTFDTILDGSDLVGRARTGQGKTLAFVLPIVESIRNELDATTKKTSHGRAPSVLVLLPTRELALQVFADFEYYGGALGLSSCCLYGSSPYAPQQTKLSKGVDIIVGAPGRIKDLIQKGNIDLTSLKFRVLDEVDEMLRIGFVDDVEFILGKVEDPRQVQTLLFSATLPDWVKHIASKFLKQDKKTIDIVGNDKMKASTSVRHVIIPCSSSARSQLIPDIIRCYSSGGRTIVFTETKDYASELASLLPDARPLHGDIQQAQREVTLSGFRLGQFMTLVATNVAARGLDIDVMLVIQCEPPRDAEDYIHRSGRTGRAGNSGVAVMFYDPKKSNISKIEKDSGVKFEMMAAPQPAEVAKIVGREAADEIAAISDSVIPAFIGAAQNLMNASNLSAVELLAKALAKASGYTKMKSRSLLTSMENYVTLRLVSGGPVYSPSFVYSSLKRFLPEAMVESIKGVALTVDGGAVFDVCTEDVNRFLSGAENGFDIKLEIVESLPRLQEREKSRGGRYGRGGGGAGFPDRRGGGGRFSGGRVGFSDRQNSYMFGRGNVRKW
;
A
#
# COMPACT_ATOMS: atom_id res chain seq x y z
N MET A 1 30.80 -13.53 5.49
CA MET A 1 31.06 -13.28 4.05
C MET A 1 31.12 -14.56 3.22
N SER A 2 31.63 -15.69 3.74
CA SER A 2 31.75 -16.93 2.95
C SER A 2 30.41 -17.59 2.55
N SER A 3 29.33 -17.45 3.32
CA SER A 3 28.05 -18.16 3.09
C SER A 3 27.16 -17.52 2.01
N LYS A 4 27.22 -16.19 1.82
CA LYS A 4 26.44 -15.48 0.79
C LYS A 4 26.94 -15.77 -0.63
N CYS A 5 28.26 -15.87 -0.79
CA CYS A 5 28.90 -16.10 -2.09
C CYS A 5 28.71 -17.55 -2.59
N THR A 6 28.46 -18.51 -1.68
CA THR A 6 28.08 -19.89 -2.02
C THR A 6 26.61 -20.02 -2.40
N GLU A 7 25.69 -19.30 -1.75
CA GLU A 7 24.26 -19.29 -2.13
C GLU A 7 24.04 -18.67 -3.52
N GLU A 8 24.73 -17.56 -3.84
CA GLU A 8 24.62 -16.91 -5.16
C GLU A 8 25.09 -17.81 -6.31
N LYS A 9 26.13 -18.63 -6.10
CA LYS A 9 26.58 -19.62 -7.11
C LYS A 9 25.64 -20.81 -7.24
N SER A 10 24.99 -21.24 -6.16
CA SER A 10 24.02 -22.34 -6.19
C SER A 10 22.76 -21.97 -6.99
N ASN A 11 22.31 -20.72 -6.90
CA ASN A 11 21.08 -20.26 -7.55
C ASN A 11 21.28 -19.78 -8.98
N SER A 12 22.46 -19.97 -9.58
CA SER A 12 22.69 -19.60 -10.98
C SER A 12 21.74 -20.36 -11.92
N VAL A 13 21.19 -19.65 -12.91
CA VAL A 13 20.26 -20.21 -13.90
C VAL A 13 20.85 -21.41 -14.64
N SER A 14 22.18 -21.50 -14.78
CA SER A 14 22.87 -22.64 -15.39
C SER A 14 22.69 -23.95 -14.65
N ASN A 15 22.40 -23.91 -13.35
CA ASN A 15 22.27 -25.10 -12.51
C ASN A 15 20.89 -25.76 -12.59
N PHE A 16 19.94 -25.13 -13.27
CA PHE A 16 18.56 -25.61 -13.39
C PHE A 16 18.30 -26.21 -14.78
N ARG A 17 17.31 -27.11 -14.83
CA ARG A 17 16.81 -27.78 -16.05
C ARG A 17 16.00 -26.81 -16.92
N ILE A 18 16.69 -25.78 -17.42
CA ILE A 18 16.15 -24.70 -18.26
C ILE A 18 16.79 -24.84 -19.65
N SER A 19 15.97 -24.85 -20.69
CA SER A 19 16.45 -24.94 -22.07
C SER A 19 17.19 -23.70 -22.53
N ASP A 20 18.09 -23.84 -23.52
CA ASP A 20 18.95 -22.75 -23.97
C ASP A 20 18.19 -21.50 -24.48
N PRO A 21 17.10 -21.63 -25.29
CA PRO A 21 16.28 -20.47 -25.66
C PRO A 21 15.70 -19.71 -24.45
N LEU A 22 15.29 -20.42 -23.40
CA LEU A 22 14.77 -19.79 -22.19
C LEU A 22 15.89 -19.15 -21.35
N ARG A 23 17.08 -19.77 -21.30
CA ARG A 23 18.27 -19.17 -20.68
C ARG A 23 18.71 -17.89 -21.39
N GLU A 24 18.67 -17.86 -22.72
CA GLU A 24 18.97 -16.66 -23.51
C GLU A 24 17.97 -15.55 -23.23
N ALA A 25 16.67 -15.86 -23.17
CA ALA A 25 15.64 -14.89 -22.81
C ALA A 25 15.82 -14.33 -21.40
N LEU A 26 16.17 -15.17 -20.41
CA LEU A 26 16.50 -14.73 -19.04
C LEU A 26 17.71 -13.81 -19.03
N LYS A 27 18.79 -14.19 -19.73
CA LYS A 27 20.02 -13.39 -19.83
C LYS A 27 19.77 -12.04 -20.50
N ALA A 28 18.92 -11.98 -21.52
CA ALA A 28 18.54 -10.73 -22.18
C ALA A 28 17.80 -9.75 -21.25
N ARG A 29 17.16 -10.25 -20.18
CA ARG A 29 16.59 -9.43 -19.09
C ARG A 29 17.53 -9.24 -17.90
N GLY A 30 18.79 -9.67 -18.00
CA GLY A 30 19.79 -9.54 -16.93
C GLY A 30 19.57 -10.49 -15.76
N ILE A 31 18.82 -11.59 -15.95
CA ILE A 31 18.56 -12.58 -14.90
C ILE A 31 19.59 -13.69 -14.99
N GLU A 32 20.61 -13.64 -14.13
CA GLU A 32 21.69 -14.65 -14.06
C GLU A 32 21.50 -15.67 -12.93
N SER A 33 20.72 -15.31 -11.91
CA SER A 33 20.42 -16.15 -10.75
C SER A 33 18.95 -16.08 -10.35
N LEU A 34 18.39 -17.20 -9.92
CA LEU A 34 17.03 -17.31 -9.43
C LEU A 34 16.90 -16.84 -7.98
N PHE A 35 15.76 -16.22 -7.63
CA PHE A 35 15.42 -15.94 -6.24
C PHE A 35 15.18 -17.22 -5.45
N PRO A 36 15.32 -17.22 -4.11
CA PRO A 36 15.14 -18.42 -3.29
C PRO A 36 13.82 -19.18 -3.56
N ILE A 37 12.69 -18.47 -3.75
CA ILE A 37 11.41 -19.10 -4.08
C ILE A 37 11.42 -19.78 -5.45
N GLN A 38 12.09 -19.16 -6.43
CA GLN A 38 12.21 -19.72 -7.77
C GLN A 38 13.09 -20.98 -7.72
N ALA A 39 14.28 -20.89 -7.12
CA ALA A 39 15.20 -22.00 -6.97
C ALA A 39 14.59 -23.19 -6.23
N THR A 40 13.91 -22.95 -5.11
CA THR A 40 13.35 -24.03 -4.26
C THR A 40 12.14 -24.71 -4.92
N THR A 41 11.38 -23.99 -5.75
CA THR A 41 10.14 -24.51 -6.34
C THR A 41 10.33 -25.06 -7.75
N PHE A 42 11.37 -24.64 -8.49
CA PHE A 42 11.56 -24.94 -9.90
C PHE A 42 11.43 -26.43 -10.21
N ASP A 43 12.27 -27.27 -9.61
CA ASP A 43 12.28 -28.71 -9.88
C ASP A 43 11.02 -29.40 -9.38
N THR A 44 10.48 -28.97 -8.24
CA THR A 44 9.22 -29.50 -7.70
C THR A 44 8.06 -29.31 -8.68
N ILE A 45 7.99 -28.13 -9.30
CA ILE A 45 6.97 -27.82 -10.29
C ILE A 45 7.24 -28.58 -11.59
N LEU A 46 8.49 -28.59 -12.07
CA LEU A 46 8.86 -29.26 -13.31
C LEU A 46 8.62 -30.79 -13.25
N ASP A 47 8.75 -31.39 -12.07
CA ASP A 47 8.50 -32.83 -11.83
C ASP A 47 7.00 -33.17 -11.64
N GLY A 48 6.09 -32.21 -11.79
CA GLY A 48 4.65 -32.46 -11.80
C GLY A 48 3.95 -32.45 -10.44
N SER A 49 4.64 -32.05 -9.36
CA SER A 49 4.05 -32.00 -8.01
C SER A 49 3.17 -30.76 -7.81
N ASP A 50 1.99 -30.94 -7.22
CA ASP A 50 1.18 -29.82 -6.74
C ASP A 50 1.94 -29.04 -5.66
N LEU A 51 1.75 -27.72 -5.62
CA LEU A 51 2.53 -26.84 -4.75
C LEU A 51 1.66 -25.81 -4.04
N VAL A 52 1.90 -25.62 -2.75
CA VAL A 52 1.54 -24.41 -2.00
C VAL A 52 2.82 -23.63 -1.71
N GLY A 53 3.02 -22.52 -2.42
CA GLY A 53 4.15 -21.62 -2.27
C GLY A 53 3.78 -20.40 -1.43
N ARG A 54 4.34 -20.31 -0.22
CA ARG A 54 4.20 -19.13 0.64
C ARG A 54 5.47 -18.28 0.59
N ALA A 55 5.34 -17.08 0.03
CA ALA A 55 6.41 -16.10 -0.07
C ALA A 55 5.85 -14.67 0.06
N ARG A 56 6.70 -13.67 0.26
CA ARG A 56 6.25 -12.26 0.30
C ARG A 56 6.16 -11.67 -1.10
N THR A 57 5.42 -10.58 -1.26
CA THR A 57 5.42 -9.79 -2.50
C THR A 57 6.83 -9.30 -2.81
N GLY A 58 7.22 -9.28 -4.08
CA GLY A 58 8.55 -8.81 -4.51
C GLY A 58 9.69 -9.84 -4.37
N GLN A 59 9.41 -11.09 -4.01
CA GLN A 59 10.42 -12.18 -3.98
C GLN A 59 10.52 -12.96 -5.31
N GLY A 60 9.95 -12.45 -6.40
CA GLY A 60 10.01 -13.10 -7.71
C GLY A 60 9.09 -14.32 -7.88
N LYS A 61 7.96 -14.38 -7.15
CA LYS A 61 6.98 -15.48 -7.24
C LYS A 61 6.51 -15.77 -8.67
N THR A 62 6.34 -14.75 -9.50
CA THR A 62 5.84 -14.89 -10.86
C THR A 62 6.70 -15.84 -11.68
N LEU A 63 8.01 -15.62 -11.73
CA LEU A 63 8.90 -16.52 -12.46
C LEU A 63 9.05 -17.90 -11.81
N ALA A 64 8.69 -18.04 -10.52
CA ALA A 64 8.74 -19.32 -9.84
C ALA A 64 7.76 -20.33 -10.44
N PHE A 65 6.62 -19.87 -10.99
CA PHE A 65 5.72 -20.73 -11.75
C PHE A 65 5.84 -20.56 -13.27
N VAL A 66 6.14 -19.36 -13.79
CA VAL A 66 6.22 -19.15 -15.25
C VAL A 66 7.29 -20.06 -15.87
N LEU A 67 8.51 -20.06 -15.33
CA LEU A 67 9.64 -20.77 -15.93
C LEU A 67 9.43 -22.29 -16.00
N PRO A 68 9.11 -23.02 -14.92
CA PRO A 68 8.92 -24.46 -15.01
C PRO A 68 7.68 -24.85 -15.84
N ILE A 69 6.63 -24.01 -15.88
CA ILE A 69 5.44 -24.28 -16.71
C ILE A 69 5.77 -24.21 -18.20
N VAL A 70 6.44 -23.14 -18.66
CA VAL A 70 6.75 -22.99 -20.09
C VAL A 70 7.75 -24.05 -20.56
N GLU A 71 8.69 -24.42 -19.69
CA GLU A 71 9.65 -25.50 -19.96
C GLU A 71 8.97 -26.87 -20.06
N SER A 72 8.03 -27.19 -19.16
CA SER A 72 7.27 -28.44 -19.19
C SER A 72 6.45 -28.59 -20.48
N ILE A 73 5.75 -27.53 -20.89
CA ILE A 73 4.91 -27.56 -22.11
C ILE A 73 5.76 -27.72 -23.36
N ARG A 74 6.93 -27.08 -23.41
CA ARG A 74 7.87 -27.24 -24.51
C ARG A 74 8.33 -28.69 -24.64
N ASN A 75 8.76 -29.32 -23.55
CA ASN A 75 9.28 -30.70 -23.58
C ASN A 75 8.25 -31.68 -24.18
N GLU A 76 6.96 -31.41 -23.99
CA GLU A 76 5.89 -32.19 -24.62
C GLU A 76 5.64 -31.83 -26.09
N LEU A 77 5.83 -30.57 -26.49
CA LEU A 77 5.73 -30.12 -27.89
C LEU A 77 6.84 -30.74 -28.75
N ASP A 78 8.07 -30.83 -28.21
CA ASP A 78 9.17 -31.52 -28.91
C ASP A 78 8.91 -33.03 -29.03
N ALA A 79 8.12 -33.61 -28.11
CA ALA A 79 7.72 -35.02 -28.14
C ALA A 79 6.46 -35.32 -28.98
N THR A 80 5.65 -34.31 -29.33
CA THR A 80 4.38 -34.49 -30.03
C THR A 80 4.23 -33.50 -31.18
N THR A 81 3.99 -33.99 -32.40
CA THR A 81 3.74 -33.16 -33.59
C THR A 81 2.37 -32.46 -33.49
N LYS A 82 2.23 -31.49 -32.59
CA LYS A 82 0.97 -30.75 -32.40
C LYS A 82 0.73 -29.85 -33.60
N LYS A 83 -0.33 -30.15 -34.37
CA LYS A 83 -0.87 -29.25 -35.37
C LYS A 83 -1.44 -28.02 -34.68
N THR A 84 -1.08 -26.83 -35.15
CA THR A 84 -1.68 -25.54 -34.79
C THR A 84 -3.11 -25.49 -35.34
N SER A 85 -4.07 -26.10 -34.65
CA SER A 85 -5.49 -26.09 -35.05
C SER A 85 -6.21 -24.88 -34.48
N HIS A 86 -7.09 -24.28 -35.27
CA HIS A 86 -8.05 -23.27 -34.81
C HIS A 86 -8.90 -23.84 -33.66
N GLY A 87 -9.20 -23.03 -32.64
CA GLY A 87 -10.02 -23.44 -31.50
C GLY A 87 -9.37 -24.43 -30.52
N ARG A 88 -8.04 -24.57 -30.52
CA ARG A 88 -7.33 -25.45 -29.58
C ARG A 88 -7.53 -25.01 -28.13
N ALA A 89 -7.83 -25.98 -27.26
CA ALA A 89 -7.98 -25.76 -25.82
C ALA A 89 -6.64 -25.42 -25.13
N PRO A 90 -6.64 -24.47 -24.18
CA PRO A 90 -5.46 -24.09 -23.40
C PRO A 90 -4.92 -25.23 -22.53
N SER A 91 -3.60 -25.24 -22.34
CA SER A 91 -2.91 -26.13 -21.41
C SER A 91 -2.59 -25.47 -20.07
N VAL A 92 -2.63 -24.14 -19.99
CA VAL A 92 -2.35 -23.38 -18.75
C VAL A 92 -3.47 -22.39 -18.47
N LEU A 93 -3.89 -22.35 -17.20
CA LEU A 93 -4.81 -21.36 -16.66
C LEU A 93 -4.17 -20.67 -15.45
N VAL A 94 -4.06 -19.34 -15.48
CA VAL A 94 -3.52 -18.54 -14.37
C VAL A 94 -4.58 -17.56 -13.90
N LEU A 95 -5.00 -17.72 -12.64
CA LEU A 95 -5.96 -16.85 -11.96
C LEU A 95 -5.21 -15.82 -11.12
N LEU A 96 -5.58 -14.54 -11.28
CA LEU A 96 -4.96 -13.41 -10.60
C LEU A 96 -6.04 -12.44 -10.09
N PRO A 97 -5.89 -11.85 -8.89
CA PRO A 97 -6.91 -11.00 -8.27
C PRO A 97 -7.18 -9.69 -9.01
N THR A 98 -6.19 -9.13 -9.71
CA THR A 98 -6.31 -7.83 -10.36
C THR A 98 -5.94 -7.90 -11.82
N ARG A 99 -6.49 -6.96 -12.61
CA ARG A 99 -6.15 -6.81 -14.02
C ARG A 99 -4.68 -6.44 -14.20
N GLU A 100 -4.18 -5.55 -13.35
CA GLU A 100 -2.81 -5.05 -13.42
C GLU A 100 -1.82 -6.19 -13.25
N LEU A 101 -2.06 -7.07 -12.27
CA LEU A 101 -1.26 -8.27 -12.09
C LEU A 101 -1.42 -9.24 -13.26
N ALA A 102 -2.65 -9.41 -13.77
CA ALA A 102 -2.89 -10.24 -14.95
C ALA A 102 -2.11 -9.79 -16.19
N LEU A 103 -2.05 -8.48 -16.46
CA LEU A 103 -1.26 -7.92 -17.55
C LEU A 103 0.24 -8.12 -17.34
N GLN A 104 0.72 -7.98 -16.11
CA GLN A 104 2.12 -8.18 -15.79
C GLN A 104 2.55 -9.64 -15.99
N VAL A 105 1.81 -10.58 -15.38
CA VAL A 105 2.10 -12.02 -15.52
C VAL A 105 1.93 -12.46 -16.97
N PHE A 106 0.95 -11.90 -17.68
CA PHE A 106 0.79 -12.11 -19.12
C PHE A 106 2.01 -11.65 -19.93
N ALA A 107 2.60 -10.50 -19.60
CA ALA A 107 3.80 -10.01 -20.29
C ALA A 107 5.02 -10.93 -20.06
N ASP A 108 5.13 -11.55 -18.88
CA ASP A 108 6.14 -12.57 -18.63
C ASP A 108 5.87 -13.84 -19.44
N PHE A 109 4.62 -14.32 -19.50
CA PHE A 109 4.28 -15.45 -20.37
C PHE A 109 4.45 -15.15 -21.87
N GLU A 110 4.12 -13.96 -22.37
CA GLU A 110 4.39 -13.59 -23.77
C GLU A 110 5.89 -13.54 -24.06
N TYR A 111 6.70 -13.03 -23.13
CA TYR A 111 8.14 -12.94 -23.32
C TYR A 111 8.82 -14.32 -23.26
N TYR A 112 8.66 -15.05 -22.15
CA TYR A 112 9.33 -16.33 -21.94
C TYR A 112 8.66 -17.47 -22.70
N GLY A 113 7.32 -17.51 -22.74
CA GLY A 113 6.59 -18.50 -23.53
C GLY A 113 6.73 -18.26 -25.03
N GLY A 114 6.74 -17.00 -25.48
CA GLY A 114 6.95 -16.64 -26.89
C GLY A 114 8.32 -17.06 -27.42
N ALA A 115 9.37 -16.99 -26.59
CA ALA A 115 10.69 -17.54 -26.92
C ALA A 115 10.68 -19.06 -27.21
N LEU A 116 9.65 -19.77 -26.74
CA LEU A 116 9.42 -21.20 -26.95
C LEU A 116 8.25 -21.48 -27.91
N GLY A 117 7.75 -20.45 -28.62
CA GLY A 117 6.64 -20.58 -29.58
C GLY A 117 5.25 -20.73 -28.96
N LEU A 118 5.09 -20.48 -27.66
CA LEU A 118 3.80 -20.54 -26.97
C LEU A 118 3.01 -19.25 -27.16
N SER A 119 1.69 -19.42 -27.29
CA SER A 119 0.73 -18.32 -27.44
C SER A 119 -0.06 -18.11 -26.15
N SER A 120 -0.26 -16.85 -25.74
CA SER A 120 -0.98 -16.52 -24.51
C SER A 120 -2.11 -15.51 -24.74
N CYS A 121 -3.09 -15.48 -23.84
CA CYS A 121 -4.18 -14.51 -23.84
C CYS A 121 -4.45 -13.99 -22.42
N CYS A 122 -4.59 -12.67 -22.29
CA CYS A 122 -4.96 -12.01 -21.04
C CYS A 122 -6.46 -11.70 -21.01
N LEU A 123 -7.16 -12.18 -19.98
CA LEU A 123 -8.61 -12.05 -19.82
C LEU A 123 -8.96 -11.27 -18.55
N TYR A 124 -9.62 -10.13 -18.72
CA TYR A 124 -10.03 -9.29 -17.59
C TYR A 124 -11.27 -8.45 -17.90
N GLY A 125 -11.91 -7.95 -16.84
CA GLY A 125 -13.08 -7.08 -16.91
C GLY A 125 -12.79 -5.67 -17.46
N SER A 126 -13.86 -4.91 -17.73
CA SER A 126 -13.80 -3.53 -18.24
C SER A 126 -13.14 -3.35 -19.61
N SER A 127 -12.82 -4.45 -20.31
CA SER A 127 -12.41 -4.46 -21.72
C SER A 127 -13.44 -5.22 -22.57
N PRO A 128 -13.67 -4.81 -23.83
CA PRO A 128 -14.60 -5.48 -24.73
C PRO A 128 -14.34 -6.99 -24.84
N TYR A 129 -15.42 -7.78 -25.01
CA TYR A 129 -15.32 -9.23 -25.17
C TYR A 129 -14.71 -9.62 -26.52
N ALA A 130 -15.05 -8.91 -27.59
CA ALA A 130 -14.75 -9.33 -28.96
C ALA A 130 -13.24 -9.58 -29.21
N PRO A 131 -12.30 -8.70 -28.83
CA PRO A 131 -10.87 -8.96 -29.04
C PRO A 131 -10.37 -10.21 -28.29
N GLN A 132 -10.88 -10.44 -27.07
CA GLN A 132 -10.54 -11.61 -26.26
C GLN A 132 -11.09 -12.89 -26.88
N GLN A 133 -12.36 -12.87 -27.34
CA GLN A 133 -12.99 -14.01 -28.01
C GLN A 133 -12.31 -14.34 -29.34
N THR A 134 -11.91 -13.34 -30.12
CA THR A 134 -11.16 -13.55 -31.37
C THR A 134 -9.76 -14.14 -31.11
N LYS A 135 -9.09 -13.76 -30.01
CA LYS A 135 -7.80 -14.38 -29.65
C LYS A 135 -8.00 -15.83 -29.20
N LEU A 136 -9.03 -16.10 -28.40
CA LEU A 136 -9.39 -17.46 -27.96
C LEU A 136 -9.79 -18.36 -29.13
N SER A 137 -10.56 -17.88 -30.10
CA SER A 137 -11.00 -18.69 -31.24
C SER A 137 -9.83 -19.15 -32.12
N LYS A 138 -8.75 -18.35 -32.20
CA LYS A 138 -7.50 -18.75 -32.88
C LYS A 138 -6.79 -19.94 -32.21
N GLY A 139 -7.11 -20.24 -30.95
CA GLY A 139 -6.43 -21.22 -30.11
C GLY A 139 -5.24 -20.57 -29.37
N VAL A 140 -5.11 -20.88 -28.08
CA VAL A 140 -4.04 -20.35 -27.21
C VAL A 140 -3.50 -21.44 -26.29
N ASP A 141 -2.22 -21.36 -25.90
CA ASP A 141 -1.60 -22.29 -24.94
C ASP A 141 -1.92 -21.89 -23.50
N ILE A 142 -1.86 -20.59 -23.23
CA ILE A 142 -1.85 -20.02 -21.89
C ILE A 142 -2.95 -18.97 -21.77
N ILE A 143 -3.81 -19.14 -20.77
CA ILE A 143 -4.78 -18.13 -20.34
C ILE A 143 -4.32 -17.54 -19.01
N VAL A 144 -4.23 -16.21 -18.96
CA VAL A 144 -3.94 -15.45 -17.74
C VAL A 144 -5.08 -14.48 -17.49
N GLY A 145 -5.61 -14.36 -16.28
CA GLY A 145 -6.71 -13.41 -16.09
C GLY A 145 -7.36 -13.36 -14.72
N ALA A 146 -8.33 -12.45 -14.62
CA ALA A 146 -9.15 -12.26 -13.43
C ALA A 146 -10.33 -13.26 -13.41
N PRO A 147 -10.67 -13.85 -12.23
CA PRO A 147 -11.69 -14.89 -12.12
C PRO A 147 -13.02 -14.54 -12.79
N GLY A 148 -13.58 -13.36 -12.54
CA GLY A 148 -14.88 -12.97 -13.10
C GLY A 148 -14.96 -13.08 -14.63
N ARG A 149 -13.98 -12.54 -15.36
CA ARG A 149 -13.98 -12.61 -16.84
C ARG A 149 -13.74 -14.04 -17.35
N ILE A 150 -12.90 -14.81 -16.68
CA ILE A 150 -12.62 -16.20 -17.03
C ILE A 150 -13.89 -17.04 -16.85
N LYS A 151 -14.57 -16.92 -15.72
CA LYS A 151 -15.86 -17.55 -15.44
C LYS A 151 -16.89 -17.23 -16.53
N ASP A 152 -17.05 -15.94 -16.86
CA ASP A 152 -18.01 -15.51 -17.90
C ASP A 152 -17.75 -16.18 -19.25
N LEU A 153 -16.48 -16.28 -19.65
CA LEU A 153 -16.08 -16.89 -20.93
C LEU A 153 -16.20 -18.42 -20.92
N ILE A 154 -15.98 -19.08 -19.79
CA ILE A 154 -16.27 -20.52 -19.61
C ILE A 154 -17.78 -20.75 -19.73
N GLN A 155 -18.61 -19.94 -19.06
CA GLN A 155 -20.07 -20.07 -19.10
C GLN A 155 -20.65 -19.86 -20.50
N LYS A 156 -20.02 -18.99 -21.30
CA LYS A 156 -20.37 -18.76 -22.71
C LYS A 156 -19.83 -19.83 -23.67
N GLY A 157 -19.08 -20.83 -23.18
CA GLY A 157 -18.47 -21.87 -24.00
C GLY A 157 -17.31 -21.37 -24.87
N ASN A 158 -16.71 -20.22 -24.53
CA ASN A 158 -15.55 -19.68 -25.26
C ASN A 158 -14.22 -20.26 -24.77
N ILE A 159 -14.20 -20.90 -23.60
CA ILE A 159 -13.02 -21.54 -23.02
C ILE A 159 -13.37 -22.99 -22.72
N ASP A 160 -12.57 -23.89 -23.28
CA ASP A 160 -12.60 -25.32 -22.98
C ASP A 160 -11.40 -25.66 -22.08
N LEU A 161 -11.65 -26.32 -20.95
CA LEU A 161 -10.61 -26.72 -19.98
C LEU A 161 -10.27 -28.21 -20.04
N THR A 162 -10.78 -28.96 -21.02
CA THR A 162 -10.54 -30.41 -21.17
C THR A 162 -9.07 -30.78 -21.36
N SER A 163 -8.28 -29.91 -21.99
CA SER A 163 -6.85 -30.12 -22.25
C SER A 163 -5.91 -29.43 -21.25
N LEU A 164 -6.45 -28.98 -20.11
CA LEU A 164 -5.70 -28.25 -19.11
C LEU A 164 -4.67 -29.18 -18.46
N LYS A 165 -3.44 -28.68 -18.27
CA LYS A 165 -2.34 -29.37 -17.60
C LYS A 165 -1.88 -28.65 -16.34
N PHE A 166 -1.92 -27.32 -16.38
CA PHE A 166 -1.54 -26.46 -15.28
C PHE A 166 -2.67 -25.52 -14.92
N ARG A 167 -2.93 -25.38 -13.62
CA ARG A 167 -3.66 -24.24 -13.08
C ARG A 167 -2.90 -23.57 -11.96
N VAL A 168 -2.81 -22.25 -12.02
CA VAL A 168 -2.11 -21.42 -11.06
C VAL A 168 -3.10 -20.47 -10.41
N LEU A 169 -3.05 -20.37 -9.09
CA LEU A 169 -3.72 -19.32 -8.33
C LEU A 169 -2.64 -18.51 -7.63
N ASP A 170 -2.47 -17.25 -8.00
CA ASP A 170 -1.48 -16.35 -7.37
C ASP A 170 -2.18 -15.17 -6.69
N GLU A 171 -1.64 -14.73 -5.56
CA GLU A 171 -2.29 -13.83 -4.60
C GLU A 171 -3.71 -14.30 -4.20
N VAL A 172 -3.83 -15.56 -3.79
CA VAL A 172 -5.13 -16.19 -3.47
C VAL A 172 -5.82 -15.55 -2.26
N ASP A 173 -5.05 -15.13 -1.26
CA ASP A 173 -5.52 -14.31 -0.15
C ASP A 173 -6.18 -13.01 -0.61
N GLU A 174 -5.67 -12.38 -1.67
CA GLU A 174 -6.30 -11.19 -2.26
C GLU A 174 -7.57 -11.52 -3.04
N MET A 175 -7.65 -12.69 -3.70
CA MET A 175 -8.91 -13.13 -4.33
C MET A 175 -10.05 -13.27 -3.30
N LEU A 176 -9.74 -13.76 -2.09
CA LEU A 176 -10.69 -13.79 -0.98
C LEU A 176 -11.14 -12.38 -0.59
N ARG A 177 -10.19 -11.45 -0.43
CA ARG A 177 -10.45 -10.07 0.00
C ARG A 177 -11.33 -9.31 -0.99
N ILE A 178 -11.15 -9.54 -2.29
CA ILE A 178 -11.93 -8.89 -3.36
C ILE A 178 -13.31 -9.56 -3.54
N GLY A 179 -13.50 -10.77 -3.00
CA GLY A 179 -14.77 -11.49 -3.08
C GLY A 179 -14.90 -12.40 -4.30
N PHE A 180 -13.79 -12.89 -4.85
CA PHE A 180 -13.80 -13.85 -5.98
C PHE A 180 -13.99 -15.31 -5.56
N VAL A 181 -14.44 -15.57 -4.33
CA VAL A 181 -14.57 -16.92 -3.76
C VAL A 181 -15.39 -17.83 -4.67
N ASP A 182 -16.62 -17.43 -4.99
CA ASP A 182 -17.53 -18.23 -5.82
C ASP A 182 -17.01 -18.42 -7.25
N ASP A 183 -16.34 -17.40 -7.78
CA ASP A 183 -15.81 -17.42 -9.14
C ASP A 183 -14.63 -18.39 -9.26
N VAL A 184 -13.71 -18.35 -8.29
CA VAL A 184 -12.57 -19.26 -8.21
C VAL A 184 -13.06 -20.70 -8.04
N GLU A 185 -13.95 -20.97 -7.09
CA GLU A 185 -14.46 -22.33 -6.86
C GLU A 185 -15.20 -22.87 -8.09
N PHE A 186 -15.98 -22.04 -8.78
CA PHE A 186 -16.64 -22.42 -10.03
C PHE A 186 -15.63 -22.81 -11.11
N ILE A 187 -14.60 -21.98 -11.34
CA ILE A 187 -13.58 -22.23 -12.35
C ILE A 187 -12.81 -23.52 -12.04
N LEU A 188 -12.39 -23.70 -10.77
CA LEU A 188 -11.65 -24.90 -10.36
C LEU A 188 -12.50 -26.17 -10.47
N GLY A 189 -13.83 -26.07 -10.24
CA GLY A 189 -14.78 -27.16 -10.36
C GLY A 189 -15.14 -27.56 -11.80
N LYS A 190 -14.72 -26.77 -12.81
CA LYS A 190 -14.92 -27.11 -14.23
C LYS A 190 -13.86 -28.02 -14.83
N VAL A 191 -12.83 -28.36 -14.06
CA VAL A 191 -11.81 -29.33 -14.46
C VAL A 191 -12.34 -30.74 -14.18
N GLU A 192 -12.55 -31.52 -15.25
CA GLU A 192 -13.17 -32.86 -15.17
C GLU A 192 -12.28 -33.90 -14.48
N ASP A 193 -10.97 -33.92 -14.77
CA ASP A 193 -10.01 -34.82 -14.13
C ASP A 193 -8.92 -34.03 -13.36
N PRO A 194 -9.13 -33.76 -12.05
CA PRO A 194 -8.14 -33.10 -11.22
C PRO A 194 -6.80 -33.84 -11.08
N ARG A 195 -6.73 -35.14 -11.40
CA ARG A 195 -5.47 -35.90 -11.29
C ARG A 195 -4.50 -35.57 -12.42
N GLN A 196 -5.04 -35.20 -13.58
CA GLN A 196 -4.25 -34.83 -14.77
C GLN A 196 -3.78 -33.38 -14.76
N VAL A 197 -4.35 -32.54 -13.88
CA VAL A 197 -3.98 -31.13 -13.76
C VAL A 197 -3.08 -30.91 -12.55
N GLN A 198 -1.89 -30.35 -12.78
CA GLN A 198 -1.03 -29.84 -11.72
C GLN A 198 -1.55 -28.49 -11.23
N THR A 199 -1.73 -28.38 -9.92
CA THR A 199 -2.25 -27.16 -9.29
C THR A 199 -1.17 -26.47 -8.45
N LEU A 200 -0.91 -25.20 -8.77
CA LEU A 200 0.04 -24.36 -8.04
C LEU A 200 -0.70 -23.23 -7.34
N LEU A 201 -0.50 -23.09 -6.04
CA LEU A 201 -1.11 -22.05 -5.22
C LEU A 201 -0.02 -21.17 -4.61
N PHE A 202 -0.01 -19.89 -4.94
CA PHE A 202 0.90 -18.89 -4.39
C PHE A 202 0.13 -17.85 -3.58
N SER A 203 0.55 -17.65 -2.34
CA SER A 203 -0.11 -16.71 -1.42
C SER A 203 0.89 -16.10 -0.45
N ALA A 204 0.64 -14.89 0.05
CA ALA A 204 1.46 -14.31 1.13
C ALA A 204 1.01 -14.85 2.50
N THR A 205 -0.30 -15.03 2.64
CA THR A 205 -0.96 -15.50 3.85
C THR A 205 -1.78 -16.78 3.58
N LEU A 206 -2.14 -17.49 4.65
CA LEU A 206 -2.93 -18.72 4.57
C LEU A 206 -4.16 -18.64 5.49
N PRO A 207 -5.15 -17.77 5.16
CA PRO A 207 -6.44 -17.78 5.85
C PRO A 207 -7.18 -19.10 5.60
N ASP A 208 -8.21 -19.38 6.39
CA ASP A 208 -8.87 -20.69 6.39
C ASP A 208 -9.50 -21.04 5.03
N TRP A 209 -9.99 -20.04 4.27
CA TRP A 209 -10.45 -20.27 2.91
C TRP A 209 -9.32 -20.68 1.96
N VAL A 210 -8.13 -20.07 2.05
CA VAL A 210 -6.98 -20.48 1.22
C VAL A 210 -6.55 -21.90 1.57
N LYS A 211 -6.57 -22.27 2.87
CA LYS A 211 -6.35 -23.66 3.29
C LYS A 211 -7.43 -24.60 2.75
N HIS A 212 -8.70 -24.16 2.73
CA HIS A 212 -9.81 -24.93 2.18
C HIS A 212 -9.60 -25.20 0.69
N ILE A 213 -9.30 -24.17 -0.11
CA ILE A 213 -8.95 -24.32 -1.53
C ILE A 213 -7.78 -25.28 -1.72
N ALA A 214 -6.70 -25.09 -0.94
CA ALA A 214 -5.54 -25.97 -0.96
C ALA A 214 -5.89 -27.43 -0.62
N SER A 215 -6.83 -27.68 0.29
CA SER A 215 -7.26 -29.03 0.67
C SER A 215 -8.20 -29.69 -0.32
N LYS A 216 -9.07 -28.90 -0.98
CA LYS A 216 -10.15 -29.36 -1.85
C LYS A 216 -9.67 -29.61 -3.28
N PHE A 217 -8.75 -28.78 -3.79
CA PHE A 217 -8.40 -28.75 -5.22
C PHE A 217 -6.97 -29.20 -5.55
N LEU A 218 -6.08 -29.33 -4.56
CA LEU A 218 -4.73 -29.86 -4.79
C LEU A 218 -4.67 -31.33 -4.36
N LYS A 219 -3.74 -32.07 -4.97
CA LYS A 219 -3.45 -33.47 -4.66
C LYS A 219 -2.98 -33.63 -3.20
N GLN A 220 -3.17 -34.84 -2.65
CA GLN A 220 -2.82 -35.13 -1.25
C GLN A 220 -1.32 -35.06 -0.98
N ASP A 221 -0.50 -35.39 -1.98
CA ASP A 221 0.97 -35.40 -1.95
C ASP A 221 1.61 -34.04 -2.27
N LYS A 222 0.80 -32.97 -2.32
CA LYS A 222 1.26 -31.60 -2.58
C LYS A 222 2.44 -31.22 -1.68
N LYS A 223 3.38 -30.47 -2.24
CA LYS A 223 4.49 -29.87 -1.48
C LYS A 223 4.06 -28.52 -0.93
N THR A 224 4.49 -28.22 0.29
CA THR A 224 4.33 -26.88 0.88
C THR A 224 5.71 -26.29 1.05
N ILE A 225 5.98 -25.18 0.37
CA ILE A 225 7.24 -24.44 0.50
C ILE A 225 6.91 -23.10 1.17
N ASP A 226 7.44 -22.90 2.37
CA ASP A 226 7.27 -21.67 3.15
C ASP A 226 8.62 -20.97 3.33
N ILE A 227 8.82 -19.89 2.57
CA ILE A 227 10.02 -19.04 2.64
C ILE A 227 9.80 -17.86 3.61
N VAL A 228 8.56 -17.66 4.07
CA VAL A 228 8.25 -16.67 5.10
C VAL A 228 8.65 -17.18 6.50
N GLY A 229 8.60 -18.51 6.70
CA GLY A 229 8.94 -19.19 7.95
C GLY A 229 7.88 -19.08 9.05
N ASN A 230 8.20 -19.58 10.26
CA ASN A 230 7.34 -19.49 11.45
C ASN A 230 7.27 -18.07 12.07
N ASP A 231 8.06 -17.14 11.55
CA ASP A 231 8.01 -15.74 11.97
C ASP A 231 6.79 -15.07 11.35
N LYS A 232 5.78 -14.78 12.19
CA LYS A 232 4.59 -13.98 11.88
C LYS A 232 4.92 -12.87 10.88
N MET A 233 4.28 -12.87 9.71
CA MET A 233 4.22 -11.80 8.69
C MET A 233 5.22 -10.63 8.88
N LYS A 234 6.54 -10.87 8.95
CA LYS A 234 7.49 -9.75 9.14
C LYS A 234 7.54 -8.96 7.83
N ALA A 235 7.67 -7.63 7.87
CA ALA A 235 8.02 -6.88 6.66
C ALA A 235 9.46 -7.22 6.22
N SER A 236 9.85 -6.78 5.02
CA SER A 236 11.22 -6.99 4.52
C SER A 236 12.23 -6.28 5.42
N THR A 237 13.34 -6.94 5.75
CA THR A 237 14.43 -6.34 6.54
C THR A 237 15.20 -5.26 5.77
N SER A 238 15.03 -5.20 4.44
CA SER A 238 15.59 -4.15 3.57
C SER A 238 14.82 -2.83 3.63
N VAL A 239 13.68 -2.78 4.31
CA VAL A 239 12.83 -1.58 4.38
C VAL A 239 12.97 -0.93 5.76
N ARG A 240 13.34 0.35 5.75
CA ARG A 240 13.30 1.21 6.94
C ARG A 240 11.86 1.69 7.14
N HIS A 241 11.30 1.44 8.31
CA HIS A 241 9.90 1.74 8.61
C HIS A 241 9.79 2.93 9.58
N VAL A 242 9.27 4.05 9.09
CA VAL A 242 9.19 5.32 9.82
C VAL A 242 7.73 5.68 10.05
N ILE A 243 7.39 6.17 11.24
CA ILE A 243 6.09 6.77 11.52
C ILE A 243 6.24 8.23 11.93
N ILE A 244 5.36 9.07 11.40
CA ILE A 244 5.38 10.52 11.63
C ILE A 244 3.98 11.00 12.05
N PRO A 245 3.84 11.69 13.19
CA PRO A 245 2.57 12.29 13.57
C PRO A 245 2.19 13.42 12.60
N CYS A 246 1.03 13.29 11.96
CA CYS A 246 0.59 14.26 10.95
C CYS A 246 -0.95 14.30 10.89
N SER A 247 -1.51 15.50 11.01
CA SER A 247 -2.93 15.74 10.80
C SER A 247 -3.28 15.71 9.31
N SER A 248 -4.53 15.40 8.96
CA SER A 248 -4.97 15.34 7.56
C SER A 248 -4.73 16.64 6.78
N SER A 249 -4.88 17.79 7.44
CA SER A 249 -4.67 19.12 6.84
C SER A 249 -3.20 19.44 6.55
N ALA A 250 -2.25 18.83 7.27
CA ALA A 250 -0.82 19.07 7.08
C ALA A 250 -0.19 18.19 5.98
N ARG A 251 -0.87 17.11 5.56
CA ARG A 251 -0.27 16.08 4.68
C ARG A 251 0.17 16.62 3.32
N SER A 252 -0.66 17.42 2.65
CA SER A 252 -0.33 17.96 1.32
C SER A 252 0.91 18.85 1.34
N GLN A 253 1.19 19.51 2.48
CA GLN A 253 2.38 20.33 2.69
C GLN A 253 3.59 19.50 3.13
N LEU A 254 3.37 18.46 3.93
CA LEU A 254 4.44 17.62 4.46
C LEU A 254 4.99 16.62 3.42
N ILE A 255 4.14 16.05 2.57
CA ILE A 255 4.53 15.01 1.61
C ILE A 255 5.68 15.44 0.69
N PRO A 256 5.68 16.64 0.08
CA PRO A 256 6.82 17.10 -0.74
C PRO A 256 8.15 17.07 0.01
N ASP A 257 8.15 17.42 1.30
CA ASP A 257 9.36 17.42 2.11
C ASP A 257 9.79 16.01 2.49
N ILE A 258 8.84 15.11 2.76
CA ILE A 258 9.14 13.69 2.96
C ILE A 258 9.73 13.08 1.68
N ILE A 259 9.22 13.42 0.51
CA ILE A 259 9.78 12.97 -0.77
C ILE A 259 11.24 13.42 -0.87
N ARG A 260 11.53 14.71 -0.70
CA ARG A 260 12.92 15.22 -0.74
C ARG A 260 13.85 14.55 0.27
N CYS A 261 13.38 14.36 1.50
CA CYS A 261 14.21 13.79 2.56
C CYS A 261 14.51 12.30 2.38
N TYR A 262 13.59 11.53 1.79
CA TYR A 262 13.67 10.07 1.82
C TYR A 262 13.71 9.38 0.45
N SER A 263 13.28 10.03 -0.63
CA SER A 263 13.25 9.40 -1.96
C SER A 263 14.64 9.30 -2.61
N SER A 264 15.57 10.17 -2.23
CA SER A 264 16.90 10.31 -2.85
C SER A 264 16.82 10.45 -4.38
N GLY A 265 15.84 11.20 -4.88
CA GLY A 265 15.58 11.37 -6.32
C GLY A 265 14.89 10.18 -6.99
N GLY A 266 14.57 9.12 -6.23
CA GLY A 266 13.85 7.95 -6.72
C GLY A 266 12.34 8.13 -6.78
N ARG A 267 11.68 7.20 -7.49
CA ARG A 267 10.21 7.15 -7.58
C ARG A 267 9.57 6.91 -6.22
N THR A 268 8.39 7.48 -6.03
CA THR A 268 7.60 7.41 -4.80
C THR A 268 6.16 6.96 -5.09
N ILE A 269 5.61 6.09 -4.23
CA ILE A 269 4.17 5.81 -4.19
C ILE A 269 3.58 6.36 -2.90
N VAL A 270 2.48 7.12 -3.02
CA VAL A 270 1.70 7.66 -1.92
C VAL A 270 0.35 6.95 -1.85
N PHE A 271 0.10 6.19 -0.79
CA PHE A 271 -1.14 5.47 -0.57
C PHE A 271 -2.17 6.30 0.18
N THR A 272 -3.39 6.37 -0.38
CA THR A 272 -4.57 6.99 0.24
C THR A 272 -5.72 5.98 0.38
N GLU A 273 -6.68 6.25 1.27
CA GLU A 273 -7.84 5.36 1.44
C GLU A 273 -8.93 5.61 0.39
N THR A 274 -9.19 6.88 0.04
CA THR A 274 -10.26 7.25 -0.88
C THR A 274 -9.73 7.74 -2.23
N LYS A 275 -10.54 7.49 -3.27
CA LYS A 275 -10.27 7.90 -4.66
C LYS A 275 -10.27 9.43 -4.84
N ASP A 276 -11.19 10.12 -4.16
CA ASP A 276 -11.32 11.58 -4.25
C ASP A 276 -10.07 12.25 -3.66
N TYR A 277 -9.62 11.77 -2.50
CA TYR A 277 -8.40 12.28 -1.88
C TYR A 277 -7.14 11.94 -2.70
N ALA A 278 -7.11 10.80 -3.40
CA ALA A 278 -6.01 10.48 -4.31
C ALA A 278 -5.90 11.50 -5.45
N SER A 279 -7.04 11.86 -6.06
CA SER A 279 -7.12 12.87 -7.12
C SER A 279 -6.77 14.26 -6.63
N GLU A 280 -7.32 14.67 -5.49
CA GLU A 280 -7.04 15.97 -4.86
C GLU A 280 -5.55 16.08 -4.50
N LEU A 281 -5.00 15.08 -3.83
CA LEU A 281 -3.61 15.12 -3.42
C LEU A 281 -2.66 15.13 -4.62
N ALA A 282 -2.95 14.37 -5.67
CA ALA A 282 -2.15 14.38 -6.89
C ALA A 282 -2.15 15.74 -7.63
N SER A 283 -3.22 16.54 -7.50
CA SER A 283 -3.26 17.89 -8.10
C SER A 283 -2.46 18.93 -7.30
N LEU A 284 -2.28 18.69 -5.99
CA LEU A 284 -1.52 19.55 -5.09
C LEU A 284 -0.01 19.25 -5.10
N LEU A 285 0.37 18.02 -5.43
CA LEU A 285 1.77 17.58 -5.45
C LEU A 285 2.41 17.88 -6.81
N PRO A 286 3.66 18.38 -6.84
CA PRO A 286 4.39 18.55 -8.09
C PRO A 286 4.72 17.18 -8.68
N ASP A 287 4.62 17.07 -10.01
CA ASP A 287 5.00 15.85 -10.75
C ASP A 287 4.34 14.55 -10.23
N ALA A 288 3.06 14.67 -9.84
CA ALA A 288 2.26 13.58 -9.31
C ALA A 288 1.09 13.21 -10.23
N ARG A 289 0.75 11.91 -10.28
CA ARG A 289 -0.45 11.42 -10.98
C ARG A 289 -1.28 10.49 -10.10
N PRO A 290 -2.62 10.57 -10.15
CA PRO A 290 -3.49 9.69 -9.38
C PRO A 290 -3.66 8.31 -10.06
N LEU A 291 -3.91 7.28 -9.26
CA LEU A 291 -4.27 5.93 -9.71
C LEU A 291 -5.33 5.31 -8.78
N HIS A 292 -6.58 5.22 -9.25
CA HIS A 292 -7.71 4.69 -8.49
C HIS A 292 -8.82 4.16 -9.42
N GLY A 293 -9.86 3.55 -8.82
CA GLY A 293 -10.94 2.84 -9.54
C GLY A 293 -11.69 3.66 -10.58
N ASP A 294 -11.95 4.95 -10.32
CA ASP A 294 -12.68 5.81 -11.26
C ASP A 294 -11.88 6.25 -12.49
N ILE A 295 -10.56 6.08 -12.50
CA ILE A 295 -9.74 6.42 -13.66
C ILE A 295 -10.01 5.36 -14.74
N GLN A 296 -10.36 5.82 -15.93
CA GLN A 296 -10.55 4.94 -17.08
C GLN A 296 -9.31 4.10 -17.30
N GLN A 297 -9.53 2.85 -17.67
CA GLN A 297 -8.45 1.89 -17.73
C GLN A 297 -7.33 2.24 -18.72
N ALA A 298 -7.66 2.74 -19.90
CA ALA A 298 -6.65 3.17 -20.88
C ALA A 298 -5.72 4.24 -20.25
N GLN A 299 -6.30 5.14 -19.47
CA GLN A 299 -5.53 6.15 -18.72
C GLN A 299 -4.70 5.53 -17.59
N ARG A 300 -5.20 4.51 -16.88
CA ARG A 300 -4.42 3.79 -15.85
C ARG A 300 -3.15 3.16 -16.46
N GLU A 301 -3.27 2.54 -17.62
CA GLU A 301 -2.15 1.92 -18.33
C GLU A 301 -1.11 2.95 -18.78
N VAL A 302 -1.56 4.07 -19.33
CA VAL A 302 -0.68 5.19 -19.70
C VAL A 302 0.04 5.76 -18.47
N THR A 303 -0.68 6.02 -17.38
CA THR A 303 -0.12 6.52 -16.12
C THR A 303 0.93 5.56 -15.55
N LEU A 304 0.63 4.26 -15.50
CA LEU A 304 1.57 3.25 -15.01
C LEU A 304 2.82 3.12 -15.89
N SER A 305 2.65 3.19 -17.21
CA SER A 305 3.76 3.18 -18.15
C SER A 305 4.65 4.41 -17.96
N GLY A 306 4.07 5.60 -17.87
CA GLY A 306 4.80 6.84 -17.62
C GLY A 306 5.58 6.80 -16.30
N PHE A 307 4.98 6.25 -15.24
CA PHE A 307 5.66 6.07 -13.96
C PHE A 307 6.85 5.10 -14.05
N ARG A 308 6.69 3.99 -14.79
CA ARG A 308 7.78 3.02 -15.01
C ARG A 308 8.93 3.61 -15.83
N LEU A 309 8.62 4.48 -16.78
CA LEU A 309 9.59 5.20 -17.61
C LEU A 309 10.20 6.42 -16.93
N GLY A 310 9.75 6.78 -15.71
CA GLY A 310 10.25 7.95 -15.00
C GLY A 310 9.79 9.28 -15.61
N GLN A 311 8.69 9.30 -16.35
CA GLN A 311 8.10 10.54 -16.89
C GLN A 311 7.53 11.43 -15.77
N PHE A 312 7.22 10.84 -14.64
CA PHE A 312 6.88 11.51 -13.39
C PHE A 312 7.32 10.64 -12.22
N MET A 313 7.64 11.27 -11.08
CA MET A 313 8.28 10.58 -9.95
C MET A 313 7.32 10.19 -8.84
N THR A 314 6.09 10.71 -8.81
CA THR A 314 5.13 10.44 -7.72
C THR A 314 3.81 9.84 -8.22
N LEU A 315 3.46 8.66 -7.70
CA LEU A 315 2.18 8.02 -7.96
C LEU A 315 1.31 8.05 -6.70
N VAL A 316 0.12 8.68 -6.76
CA VAL A 316 -0.83 8.72 -5.65
C VAL A 316 -1.93 7.69 -5.89
N ALA A 317 -2.01 6.65 -5.07
CA ALA A 317 -2.86 5.50 -5.36
C ALA A 317 -3.71 5.02 -4.18
N THR A 318 -4.86 4.44 -4.48
CA THR A 318 -5.62 3.65 -3.50
C THR A 318 -5.16 2.20 -3.47
N ASN A 319 -5.48 1.47 -2.40
CA ASN A 319 -5.08 0.07 -2.23
C ASN A 319 -5.47 -0.80 -3.43
N VAL A 320 -6.71 -0.66 -3.90
CA VAL A 320 -7.24 -1.47 -5.00
C VAL A 320 -6.44 -1.26 -6.27
N ALA A 321 -6.00 -0.03 -6.52
CA ALA A 321 -5.33 0.31 -7.76
C ALA A 321 -3.82 0.07 -7.75
N ALA A 322 -3.22 -0.01 -6.57
CA ALA A 322 -1.78 -0.28 -6.42
C ALA A 322 -1.43 -1.72 -6.01
N ARG A 323 -2.43 -2.57 -5.72
CA ARG A 323 -2.24 -4.01 -5.52
C ARG A 323 -1.87 -4.71 -6.83
N GLY A 324 -0.99 -5.71 -6.73
CA GLY A 324 -0.49 -6.43 -7.90
C GLY A 324 0.44 -5.64 -8.83
N LEU A 325 0.78 -4.38 -8.50
CA LEU A 325 1.74 -3.60 -9.30
C LEU A 325 3.19 -3.96 -8.96
N ASP A 326 3.90 -4.64 -9.85
CA ASP A 326 5.36 -4.70 -9.77
C ASP A 326 5.97 -3.37 -10.22
N ILE A 327 6.18 -2.51 -9.24
CA ILE A 327 6.93 -1.27 -9.41
C ILE A 327 7.88 -1.17 -8.22
N ASP A 328 9.16 -1.01 -8.53
CA ASP A 328 10.19 -0.74 -7.55
C ASP A 328 10.31 0.76 -7.32
N VAL A 329 10.05 1.17 -6.08
CA VAL A 329 10.09 2.57 -5.64
C VAL A 329 11.07 2.71 -4.48
N MET A 330 11.71 3.87 -4.36
CA MET A 330 12.62 4.15 -3.24
C MET A 330 11.86 4.52 -1.97
N LEU A 331 10.69 5.13 -2.13
CA LEU A 331 9.87 5.61 -1.03
C LEU A 331 8.41 5.18 -1.20
N VAL A 332 7.86 4.65 -0.11
CA VAL A 332 6.43 4.42 0.05
C VAL A 332 5.92 5.33 1.16
N ILE A 333 4.93 6.17 0.86
CA ILE A 333 4.25 7.00 1.87
C ILE A 333 2.85 6.45 2.05
N GLN A 334 2.45 6.21 3.30
CA GLN A 334 1.07 5.85 3.65
C GLN A 334 0.44 7.05 4.36
N CYS A 335 -0.54 7.69 3.73
CA CYS A 335 -1.17 8.89 4.28
C CYS A 335 -1.90 8.62 5.59
N GLU A 336 -2.32 7.38 5.81
CA GLU A 336 -3.01 6.92 7.00
C GLU A 336 -2.63 5.47 7.33
N PRO A 337 -2.73 5.07 8.61
CA PRO A 337 -2.51 3.69 8.98
C PRO A 337 -3.53 2.77 8.29
N PRO A 338 -3.10 1.67 7.68
CA PRO A 338 -4.02 0.69 7.08
C PRO A 338 -4.91 0.04 8.13
N ARG A 339 -5.99 -0.62 7.66
CA ARG A 339 -6.96 -1.31 8.54
C ARG A 339 -6.36 -2.55 9.20
N ASP A 340 -5.43 -3.21 8.51
CA ASP A 340 -4.75 -4.41 8.99
C ASP A 340 -3.25 -4.40 8.64
N ALA A 341 -2.50 -5.31 9.27
CA ALA A 341 -1.06 -5.45 9.07
C ALA A 341 -0.68 -6.00 7.69
N GLU A 342 -1.57 -6.73 7.04
CA GLU A 342 -1.34 -7.30 5.72
C GLU A 342 -1.26 -6.21 4.66
N ASP A 343 -2.21 -5.28 4.69
CA ASP A 343 -2.19 -4.07 3.87
C ASP A 343 -0.90 -3.28 4.06
N TYR A 344 -0.44 -3.14 5.31
CA TYR A 344 0.82 -2.46 5.60
C TYR A 344 2.01 -3.13 4.90
N ILE A 345 2.09 -4.46 4.99
CA ILE A 345 3.18 -5.25 4.39
C ILE A 345 3.10 -5.21 2.87
N HIS A 346 1.91 -5.31 2.28
CA HIS A 346 1.72 -5.25 0.83
C HIS A 346 2.07 -3.87 0.25
N ARG A 347 1.79 -2.79 0.98
CA ARG A 347 2.17 -1.42 0.59
C ARG A 347 3.67 -1.18 0.76
N SER A 348 4.21 -1.46 1.95
CA SER A 348 5.65 -1.26 2.22
C SER A 348 6.55 -2.18 1.39
N GLY A 349 6.07 -3.36 0.99
CA GLY A 349 6.76 -4.26 0.07
C GLY A 349 6.83 -3.78 -1.39
N ARG A 350 6.41 -2.54 -1.71
CA ARG A 350 6.68 -1.89 -3.00
C ARG A 350 8.08 -1.27 -3.06
N THR A 351 8.75 -1.14 -1.91
CA THR A 351 10.14 -0.68 -1.82
C THR A 351 11.05 -1.77 -1.25
N GLY A 352 12.36 -1.56 -1.32
CA GLY A 352 13.37 -2.47 -0.79
C GLY A 352 13.45 -3.81 -1.53
N ARG A 353 13.19 -3.82 -2.84
CA ARG A 353 13.21 -5.02 -3.70
C ARG A 353 14.61 -5.29 -4.28
N ALA A 354 14.84 -6.52 -4.74
CA ALA A 354 16.05 -6.94 -5.47
C ALA A 354 17.39 -6.58 -4.77
N GLY A 355 17.42 -6.58 -3.43
CA GLY A 355 18.62 -6.27 -2.65
C GLY A 355 18.83 -4.78 -2.36
N ASN A 356 18.01 -3.89 -2.92
CA ASN A 356 18.04 -2.46 -2.62
C ASN A 356 17.41 -2.18 -1.25
N SER A 357 17.86 -1.10 -0.59
CA SER A 357 17.21 -0.55 0.59
C SER A 357 16.04 0.36 0.21
N GLY A 358 14.98 0.36 1.02
CA GLY A 358 13.80 1.18 0.80
C GLY A 358 13.33 1.91 2.06
N VAL A 359 12.52 2.95 1.91
CA VAL A 359 11.90 3.66 3.04
C VAL A 359 10.38 3.59 2.94
N ALA A 360 9.73 3.18 4.01
CA ALA A 360 8.28 3.23 4.16
C ALA A 360 7.92 4.21 5.28
N VAL A 361 7.32 5.35 4.93
CA VAL A 361 6.83 6.35 5.86
C VAL A 361 5.32 6.18 6.03
N MET A 362 4.84 6.14 7.27
CA MET A 362 3.41 6.12 7.57
C MET A 362 3.03 7.29 8.46
N PHE A 363 2.08 8.10 7.99
CA PHE A 363 1.47 9.13 8.80
C PHE A 363 0.41 8.54 9.72
N TYR A 364 0.26 9.14 10.90
CA TYR A 364 -0.80 8.80 11.83
C TYR A 364 -1.30 10.03 12.57
N ASP A 365 -2.56 9.99 12.99
CA ASP A 365 -3.14 10.97 13.90
C ASP A 365 -3.01 10.42 15.33
N PRO A 366 -2.21 11.04 16.21
CA PRO A 366 -2.04 10.57 17.59
C PRO A 366 -3.36 10.43 18.38
N LYS A 367 -4.42 11.13 17.97
CA LYS A 367 -5.73 11.09 18.65
C LYS A 367 -6.61 9.93 18.18
N LYS A 368 -6.41 9.43 16.96
CA LYS A 368 -7.34 8.49 16.31
C LYS A 368 -6.72 7.12 16.03
N SER A 369 -5.40 7.05 15.84
CA SER A 369 -4.73 5.87 15.31
C SER A 369 -4.27 4.91 16.42
N ASN A 370 -4.50 3.60 16.24
CA ASN A 370 -3.95 2.54 17.08
C ASN A 370 -2.82 1.80 16.35
N ILE A 371 -1.61 2.36 16.41
CA ILE A 371 -0.44 1.84 15.68
C ILE A 371 0.05 0.51 16.29
N SER A 372 -0.09 0.34 17.60
CA SER A 372 0.43 -0.82 18.33
C SER A 372 -0.14 -2.15 17.82
N LYS A 373 -1.37 -2.15 17.29
CA LYS A 373 -1.95 -3.34 16.67
C LYS A 373 -1.20 -3.71 15.39
N ILE A 374 -0.99 -2.75 14.49
CA ILE A 374 -0.28 -2.96 13.23
C ILE A 374 1.16 -3.38 13.51
N GLU A 375 1.84 -2.72 14.46
CA GLU A 375 3.21 -3.05 14.85
C GLU A 375 3.33 -4.51 15.35
N LYS A 376 2.42 -4.92 16.25
CA LYS A 376 2.38 -6.28 16.79
C LYS A 376 2.06 -7.33 15.73
N ASP A 377 1.07 -7.07 14.88
CA ASP A 377 0.57 -8.04 13.91
C ASP A 377 1.49 -8.16 12.69
N SER A 378 2.17 -7.07 12.29
CA SER A 378 3.17 -7.06 11.22
C SER A 378 4.58 -7.46 11.68
N GLY A 379 4.84 -7.51 12.99
CA GLY A 379 6.18 -7.78 13.52
C GLY A 379 7.24 -6.75 13.11
N VAL A 380 6.82 -5.59 12.59
CA VAL A 380 7.67 -4.45 12.24
C VAL A 380 7.93 -3.65 13.50
N LYS A 381 9.14 -3.10 13.63
CA LYS A 381 9.45 -2.11 14.66
C LYS A 381 9.46 -0.74 13.99
N PHE A 382 8.56 0.15 14.40
CA PHE A 382 8.47 1.48 13.79
C PHE A 382 9.46 2.45 14.43
N GLU A 383 10.17 3.21 13.60
CA GLU A 383 10.96 4.37 14.05
C GLU A 383 10.04 5.59 14.14
N MET A 384 9.76 6.06 15.35
CA MET A 384 9.02 7.31 15.56
C MET A 384 9.91 8.50 15.26
N MET A 385 9.55 9.28 14.25
CA MET A 385 10.28 10.48 13.83
C MET A 385 9.34 11.70 13.86
N ALA A 386 9.90 12.85 14.18
CA ALA A 386 9.21 14.12 13.97
C ALA A 386 9.16 14.46 12.47
N ALA A 387 8.25 15.35 12.06
CA ALA A 387 8.28 15.88 10.71
C ALA A 387 9.59 16.66 10.46
N PRO A 388 10.21 16.52 9.27
CA PRO A 388 11.39 17.30 8.92
C PRO A 388 11.15 18.78 9.12
N GLN A 389 12.11 19.47 9.73
CA GLN A 389 11.97 20.89 9.95
C GLN A 389 12.34 21.68 8.69
N PRO A 390 11.70 22.85 8.43
CA PRO A 390 12.00 23.66 7.24
C PRO A 390 13.48 23.99 7.05
N ALA A 391 14.24 24.14 8.14
CA ALA A 391 15.69 24.35 8.08
C ALA A 391 16.46 23.10 7.58
N GLU A 392 16.01 21.90 7.91
CA GLU A 392 16.61 20.65 7.41
C GLU A 392 16.29 20.46 5.93
N VAL A 393 15.04 20.71 5.55
CA VAL A 393 14.60 20.66 4.15
C VAL A 393 15.38 21.67 3.32
N ALA A 394 15.56 22.90 3.81
CA ALA A 394 16.33 23.92 3.12
C ALA A 394 17.79 23.51 2.87
N LYS A 395 18.42 22.75 3.78
CA LYS A 395 19.78 22.22 3.58
C LYS A 395 19.83 21.19 2.45
N ILE A 396 18.85 20.29 2.39
CA ILE A 396 18.74 19.26 1.33
C ILE A 396 18.51 19.94 -0.02
N VAL A 397 17.53 20.84 -0.06
CA VAL A 397 17.18 21.62 -1.25
C VAL A 397 18.36 22.46 -1.75
N GLY A 398 19.10 23.09 -0.83
CA GLY A 398 20.29 23.86 -1.18
C GLY A 398 21.41 23.00 -1.78
N ARG A 399 21.55 21.75 -1.33
CA ARG A 399 22.50 20.79 -1.91
C ARG A 399 22.07 20.35 -3.31
N GLU A 400 20.80 19.94 -3.47
CA GLU A 400 20.26 19.54 -4.78
C GLU A 400 20.45 20.65 -5.83
N ALA A 401 20.13 21.90 -5.47
CA ALA A 401 20.32 23.03 -6.37
C ALA A 401 21.79 23.35 -6.66
N ALA A 402 22.70 23.09 -5.71
CA ALA A 402 24.13 23.22 -5.96
C ALA A 402 24.62 22.18 -6.98
N ASP A 403 24.16 20.94 -6.85
CA ASP A 403 24.46 19.85 -7.80
C ASP A 403 23.88 20.17 -9.19
N GLU A 404 22.66 20.72 -9.27
CA GLU A 404 22.06 21.18 -10.52
C GLU A 404 22.86 22.32 -11.17
N ILE A 405 23.26 23.33 -10.41
CA ILE A 405 24.09 24.44 -10.92
C ILE A 405 25.43 23.91 -11.42
N ALA A 406 26.06 22.99 -10.70
CA ALA A 406 27.33 22.38 -11.10
C ALA A 406 27.23 21.55 -12.40
N ALA A 407 26.04 21.06 -12.72
CA ALA A 407 25.78 20.32 -13.96
C ALA A 407 25.54 21.24 -15.19
N ILE A 408 25.36 22.55 -15.00
CA ILE A 408 25.17 23.50 -16.08
C ILE A 408 26.48 23.66 -16.87
N SER A 409 26.39 23.69 -18.20
CA SER A 409 27.57 23.87 -19.05
C SER A 409 28.18 25.26 -18.90
N ASP A 410 29.51 25.32 -18.76
CA ASP A 410 30.29 26.56 -18.69
C ASP A 410 30.09 27.51 -19.88
N SER A 411 29.57 27.01 -21.01
CA SER A 411 29.28 27.84 -22.19
C SER A 411 28.24 28.94 -21.92
N VAL A 412 27.41 28.81 -20.89
CA VAL A 412 26.42 29.84 -20.55
C VAL A 412 27.05 31.04 -19.84
N ILE A 413 28.23 30.87 -19.21
CA ILE A 413 28.85 31.88 -18.34
C ILE A 413 28.99 33.25 -19.03
N PRO A 414 29.51 33.37 -20.29
CA PRO A 414 29.67 34.67 -20.94
C PRO A 414 28.37 35.46 -21.10
N ALA A 415 27.21 34.78 -21.24
CA ALA A 415 25.92 35.43 -21.40
C ALA A 415 25.41 36.05 -20.10
N PHE A 416 25.77 35.50 -18.94
CA PHE A 416 25.26 35.93 -17.63
C PHE A 416 26.26 36.76 -16.82
N ILE A 417 27.55 36.80 -17.23
CA ILE A 417 28.61 37.45 -16.45
C ILE A 417 28.35 38.94 -16.20
N GLY A 418 27.85 39.68 -17.20
CA GLY A 418 27.55 41.11 -17.04
C GLY A 418 26.40 41.37 -16.06
N ALA A 419 25.36 40.53 -16.09
CA ALA A 419 24.25 40.62 -15.13
C ALA A 419 24.69 40.25 -13.72
N ALA A 420 25.54 39.22 -13.56
CA ALA A 420 26.10 38.83 -12.27
C ALA A 420 26.98 39.93 -11.67
N GLN A 421 27.84 40.57 -12.47
CA GLN A 421 28.66 41.70 -12.03
C GLN A 421 27.81 42.91 -11.60
N ASN A 422 26.77 43.24 -12.37
CA ASN A 422 25.85 44.32 -12.01
C ASN A 422 25.13 44.03 -10.68
N LEU A 423 24.69 42.78 -10.47
CA LEU A 423 24.05 42.37 -9.22
C LEU A 423 25.02 42.44 -8.02
N MET A 424 26.27 42.03 -8.21
CA MET A 424 27.32 42.13 -7.19
C MET A 424 27.59 43.59 -6.81
N ASN A 425 27.68 44.49 -7.80
CA ASN A 425 27.99 45.90 -7.56
C ASN A 425 26.80 46.67 -6.95
N ALA A 426 25.57 46.26 -7.25
CA ALA A 426 24.35 46.91 -6.74
C ALA A 426 23.93 46.42 -5.34
N SER A 427 24.52 45.33 -4.83
CA SER A 427 24.15 44.74 -3.55
C SER A 427 25.21 44.96 -2.48
N ASN A 428 24.79 45.15 -1.22
CA ASN A 428 25.70 45.18 -0.08
C ASN A 428 26.08 43.76 0.44
N LEU A 429 25.72 42.71 -0.31
CA LEU A 429 25.92 41.31 0.08
C LEU A 429 27.19 40.74 -0.54
N SER A 430 27.83 39.82 0.18
CA SER A 430 28.97 39.07 -0.33
C SER A 430 28.57 38.15 -1.50
N ALA A 431 29.55 37.74 -2.31
CA ALA A 431 29.32 36.78 -3.39
C ALA A 431 28.68 35.47 -2.91
N VAL A 432 29.06 35.00 -1.72
CA VAL A 432 28.49 33.79 -1.10
C VAL A 432 27.03 33.98 -0.72
N GLU A 433 26.66 35.14 -0.16
CA GLU A 433 25.26 35.45 0.19
C GLU A 433 24.38 35.63 -1.05
N LEU A 434 24.92 36.22 -2.12
CA LEU A 434 24.24 36.31 -3.42
C LEU A 434 24.07 34.93 -4.05
N LEU A 435 25.08 34.07 -3.99
CA LEU A 435 24.99 32.68 -4.45
C LEU A 435 23.98 31.88 -3.63
N ALA A 436 23.92 32.08 -2.31
CA ALA A 436 22.91 31.47 -1.46
C ALA A 436 21.48 31.92 -1.84
N LYS A 437 21.28 33.20 -2.16
CA LYS A 437 20.00 33.70 -2.70
C LYS A 437 19.68 33.13 -4.08
N ALA A 438 20.69 32.96 -4.94
CA ALA A 438 20.53 32.36 -6.26
C ALA A 438 20.12 30.88 -6.14
N LEU A 439 20.79 30.11 -5.28
CA LEU A 439 20.43 28.73 -4.94
C LEU A 439 18.99 28.66 -4.43
N ALA A 440 18.65 29.46 -3.43
CA ALA A 440 17.30 29.50 -2.88
C ALA A 440 16.25 29.83 -3.96
N LYS A 441 16.54 30.81 -4.83
CA LYS A 441 15.67 31.18 -5.95
C LYS A 441 15.54 30.05 -6.99
N ALA A 442 16.63 29.41 -7.36
CA ALA A 442 16.67 28.30 -8.31
C ALA A 442 15.82 27.12 -7.81
N SER A 443 15.88 26.82 -6.51
CA SER A 443 15.05 25.79 -5.87
C SER A 443 13.60 26.20 -5.61
N GLY A 444 13.20 27.44 -5.92
CA GLY A 444 11.87 27.97 -5.59
C GLY A 444 11.65 28.30 -4.10
N TYR A 445 12.69 28.27 -3.27
CA TYR A 445 12.66 28.61 -1.85
C TYR A 445 12.82 30.14 -1.67
N THR A 446 11.74 30.84 -1.36
CA THR A 446 11.76 32.31 -1.24
C THR A 446 11.72 32.82 0.20
N LYS A 447 11.10 32.07 1.11
CA LYS A 447 11.01 32.39 2.55
C LYS A 447 11.05 31.11 3.37
N MET A 448 11.72 31.16 4.52
CA MET A 448 11.62 30.12 5.56
C MET A 448 10.22 30.18 6.17
N LYS A 449 9.46 29.09 6.05
CA LYS A 449 8.23 28.90 6.81
C LYS A 449 8.58 28.22 8.13
N SER A 450 7.77 28.40 9.17
CA SER A 450 7.82 27.62 10.41
C SER A 450 6.96 26.36 10.29
N ARG A 451 7.23 25.35 11.12
CA ARG A 451 6.45 24.11 11.18
C ARG A 451 6.25 23.67 12.62
N SER A 452 5.05 23.20 12.92
CA SER A 452 4.72 22.63 14.23
C SER A 452 5.45 21.30 14.44
N LEU A 453 5.97 21.09 15.65
CA LEU A 453 6.52 19.80 16.09
C LEU A 453 5.43 18.80 16.51
N LEU A 454 4.23 19.29 16.84
CA LEU A 454 3.12 18.49 17.39
C LEU A 454 2.18 17.97 16.30
N THR A 455 1.78 18.82 15.36
CA THR A 455 0.81 18.49 14.30
C THR A 455 1.39 18.53 12.89
N SER A 456 2.63 18.99 12.74
CA SER A 456 3.34 19.11 11.46
C SER A 456 2.76 20.15 10.48
N MET A 457 1.86 21.04 10.94
CA MET A 457 1.29 22.12 10.12
C MET A 457 2.33 23.21 9.82
N GLU A 458 2.35 23.73 8.58
CA GLU A 458 3.13 24.92 8.22
C GLU A 458 2.57 26.19 8.85
N ASN A 459 3.43 27.17 9.13
CA ASN A 459 3.13 28.45 9.76
C ASN A 459 2.59 28.32 11.20
N TYR A 460 2.78 27.16 11.84
CA TYR A 460 2.51 26.96 13.26
C TYR A 460 3.80 26.68 14.03
N VAL A 461 3.83 27.08 15.30
CA VAL A 461 4.91 26.80 16.25
C VAL A 461 4.33 26.09 17.46
N THR A 462 5.01 25.04 17.92
CA THR A 462 4.61 24.31 19.13
C THR A 462 5.14 25.03 20.36
N LEU A 463 4.21 25.46 21.23
CA LEU A 463 4.51 26.02 22.54
C LEU A 463 4.29 24.95 23.61
N ARG A 464 5.07 25.03 24.68
CA ARG A 464 4.90 24.27 25.91
C ARG A 464 4.45 25.19 27.03
N LEU A 465 3.41 24.76 27.74
CA LEU A 465 2.91 25.35 28.97
C LEU A 465 3.40 24.53 30.16
N VAL A 466 4.06 25.23 31.07
CA VAL A 466 4.49 24.72 32.37
C VAL A 466 3.81 25.59 33.44
N SER A 467 3.15 24.97 34.40
CA SER A 467 2.56 25.66 35.56
C SER A 467 3.23 25.22 36.86
N GLY A 468 3.03 25.97 37.95
CA GLY A 468 3.54 25.63 39.28
C GLY A 468 3.11 24.25 39.80
N GLY A 469 2.05 23.67 39.24
CA GLY A 469 1.64 22.28 39.43
C GLY A 469 1.36 21.53 38.12
N PRO A 470 1.21 20.20 38.16
CA PRO A 470 1.00 19.38 36.96
C PRO A 470 -0.35 19.66 36.26
N VAL A 471 -0.30 19.70 34.94
CA VAL A 471 -1.46 19.90 34.06
C VAL A 471 -2.18 18.57 33.86
N TYR A 472 -3.30 18.39 34.57
CA TYR A 472 -4.05 17.13 34.54
C TYR A 472 -5.06 17.00 33.39
N SER A 473 -5.42 18.10 32.72
CA SER A 473 -6.42 18.05 31.65
C SER A 473 -6.15 19.06 30.54
N PRO A 474 -6.47 18.73 29.27
CA PRO A 474 -6.41 19.71 28.18
C PRO A 474 -7.26 20.95 28.44
N SER A 475 -8.37 20.83 29.15
CA SER A 475 -9.25 21.97 29.50
C SER A 475 -8.54 23.01 30.37
N PHE A 476 -7.57 22.59 31.20
CA PHE A 476 -6.75 23.49 32.00
C PHE A 476 -5.92 24.43 31.12
N VAL A 477 -5.46 23.97 29.95
CA VAL A 477 -4.70 24.79 29.00
C VAL A 477 -5.57 25.95 28.50
N TYR A 478 -6.78 25.64 28.03
CA TYR A 478 -7.71 26.67 27.55
C TYR A 478 -8.11 27.66 28.65
N SER A 479 -8.45 27.17 29.85
CA SER A 479 -8.85 28.05 30.96
C SER A 479 -7.69 28.91 31.46
N SER A 480 -6.46 28.41 31.40
CA SER A 480 -5.25 29.14 31.77
C SER A 480 -4.93 30.25 30.78
N LEU A 481 -4.94 29.94 29.48
CA LEU A 481 -4.66 30.92 28.42
C LEU A 481 -5.72 32.04 28.34
N LYS A 482 -7.00 31.73 28.59
CA LYS A 482 -8.08 32.73 28.61
C LYS A 482 -7.93 33.81 29.70
N ARG A 483 -7.04 33.60 30.68
CA ARG A 483 -6.78 34.59 31.74
C ARG A 483 -6.01 35.81 31.24
N PHE A 484 -5.22 35.65 30.19
CA PHE A 484 -4.31 36.68 29.69
C PHE A 484 -4.32 36.85 28.16
N LEU A 485 -5.13 36.06 27.44
CA LEU A 485 -5.31 36.16 25.99
C LEU A 485 -6.80 36.26 25.60
N PRO A 486 -7.12 36.94 24.48
CA PRO A 486 -8.47 36.99 23.95
C PRO A 486 -9.02 35.59 23.60
N GLU A 487 -10.32 35.38 23.83
CA GLU A 487 -10.96 34.07 23.64
C GLU A 487 -10.80 33.51 22.22
N ALA A 488 -10.97 34.35 21.19
CA ALA A 488 -10.79 33.95 19.79
C ALA A 488 -9.39 33.40 19.50
N MET A 489 -8.36 33.92 20.16
CA MET A 489 -6.98 33.48 20.00
C MET A 489 -6.75 32.13 20.69
N VAL A 490 -7.34 31.93 21.88
CA VAL A 490 -7.26 30.66 22.61
C VAL A 490 -8.02 29.55 21.89
N GLU A 491 -9.13 29.86 21.24
CA GLU A 491 -9.88 28.89 20.41
C GLU A 491 -9.16 28.52 19.10
N SER A 492 -8.25 29.39 18.64
CA SER A 492 -7.48 29.15 17.42
C SER A 492 -6.37 28.10 17.60
N ILE A 493 -5.92 27.83 18.85
CA ILE A 493 -4.82 26.90 19.12
C ILE A 493 -5.19 25.48 18.66
N LYS A 494 -4.17 24.73 18.21
CA LYS A 494 -4.37 23.38 17.69
C LYS A 494 -3.60 22.35 18.51
N GLY A 495 -3.98 21.09 18.37
CA GLY A 495 -3.12 19.98 18.77
C GLY A 495 -3.01 19.66 20.27
N VAL A 496 -3.59 20.43 21.20
CA VAL A 496 -3.36 20.31 22.67
C VAL A 496 -3.17 18.86 23.16
N ALA A 497 -2.01 18.60 23.76
CA ALA A 497 -1.59 17.32 24.32
C ALA A 497 -0.87 17.50 25.67
N LEU A 498 -1.04 16.55 26.59
CA LEU A 498 -0.34 16.55 27.88
C LEU A 498 1.03 15.87 27.75
N THR A 499 2.01 16.33 28.53
CA THR A 499 3.37 15.76 28.56
C THR A 499 3.58 14.96 29.84
N VAL A 500 4.45 13.94 29.78
CA VAL A 500 4.70 13.01 30.91
C VAL A 500 5.26 13.72 32.15
N ASP A 501 5.96 14.83 31.96
CA ASP A 501 6.53 15.67 33.01
C ASP A 501 5.53 16.66 33.64
N GLY A 502 4.23 16.53 33.34
CA GLY A 502 3.17 17.32 33.95
C GLY A 502 2.94 18.68 33.29
N GLY A 503 3.43 18.91 32.08
CA GLY A 503 3.11 20.08 31.26
C GLY A 503 2.05 19.80 30.18
N ALA A 504 1.90 20.76 29.27
CA ALA A 504 1.11 20.57 28.05
C ALA A 504 1.76 21.25 26.85
N VAL A 505 1.54 20.72 25.65
CA VAL A 505 1.98 21.30 24.38
C VAL A 505 0.81 21.58 23.46
N PHE A 506 0.89 22.67 22.70
CA PHE A 506 -0.12 23.08 21.72
C PHE A 506 0.49 23.92 20.61
N ASP A 507 -0.20 24.03 19.49
CA ASP A 507 0.26 24.77 18.32
C ASP A 507 -0.42 26.13 18.20
N VAL A 508 0.39 27.14 17.88
CA VAL A 508 -0.03 28.54 17.69
C VAL A 508 0.41 29.02 16.32
N CYS A 509 -0.39 29.87 15.68
CA CYS A 509 0.00 30.53 14.43
C CYS A 509 1.26 31.37 14.65
N THR A 510 2.21 31.32 13.73
CA THR A 510 3.52 31.97 13.87
C THR A 510 3.41 33.48 14.07
N GLU A 511 2.40 34.09 13.45
CA GLU A 511 2.10 35.52 13.58
C GLU A 511 1.64 35.91 15.00
N ASP A 512 1.09 34.96 15.76
CA ASP A 512 0.56 35.19 17.10
C ASP A 512 1.52 34.77 18.22
N VAL A 513 2.61 34.05 17.94
CA VAL A 513 3.53 33.50 18.96
C VAL A 513 4.01 34.56 19.95
N ASN A 514 4.43 35.73 19.46
CA ASN A 514 4.91 36.80 20.34
C ASN A 514 3.82 37.29 21.30
N ARG A 515 2.55 37.32 20.87
CA ARG A 515 1.43 37.71 21.73
C ARG A 515 1.19 36.69 22.83
N PHE A 516 1.33 35.40 22.53
CA PHE A 516 1.24 34.34 23.54
C PHE A 516 2.36 34.46 24.57
N LEU A 517 3.61 34.64 24.13
CA LEU A 517 4.76 34.76 25.03
C LEU A 517 4.66 36.00 25.94
N SER A 518 4.41 37.17 25.36
CA SER A 518 4.23 38.41 26.15
C SER A 518 2.98 38.39 27.03
N GLY A 519 1.93 37.69 26.62
CA GLY A 519 0.74 37.48 27.48
C GLY A 519 1.07 36.65 28.71
N ALA A 520 1.90 35.61 28.56
CA ALA A 520 2.29 34.73 29.66
C ALA A 520 3.21 35.41 30.69
N GLU A 521 4.00 36.41 30.29
CA GLU A 521 4.78 37.24 31.23
C GLU A 521 3.89 37.96 32.25
N ASN A 522 2.63 38.24 31.89
CA ASN A 522 1.64 38.86 32.78
C ASN A 522 0.81 37.83 33.58
N GLY A 523 0.99 36.53 33.32
CA GLY A 523 0.27 35.45 33.96
C GLY A 523 0.97 34.96 35.23
N PHE A 524 0.32 35.09 36.39
CA PHE A 524 0.82 34.46 37.62
C PHE A 524 0.81 32.93 37.47
N ASP A 525 1.98 32.30 37.67
CA ASP A 525 2.19 30.85 37.83
C ASP A 525 2.15 29.98 36.55
N ILE A 526 2.28 30.60 35.36
CA ILE A 526 2.35 29.90 34.07
C ILE A 526 3.53 30.42 33.24
N LYS A 527 4.32 29.50 32.70
CA LYS A 527 5.40 29.79 31.75
C LYS A 527 5.08 29.16 30.39
N LEU A 528 5.21 29.96 29.33
CA LEU A 528 5.18 29.49 27.95
C LEU A 528 6.59 29.51 27.35
N GLU A 529 6.99 28.42 26.70
CA GLU A 529 8.26 28.34 25.98
C GLU A 529 8.07 27.72 24.59
N ILE A 530 8.86 28.19 23.63
CA ILE A 530 8.94 27.55 22.30
C ILE A 530 9.70 26.24 22.47
N VAL A 531 9.17 25.18 21.89
CA VAL A 531 9.75 23.84 21.98
C VAL A 531 10.69 23.61 20.80
N GLU A 532 11.93 23.21 21.08
CA GLU A 532 12.90 22.80 20.04
C GLU A 532 12.79 21.30 19.69
N SER A 533 12.37 20.47 20.66
CA SER A 533 12.14 19.04 20.47
C SER A 533 10.89 18.58 21.23
N LEU A 534 9.98 17.85 20.58
CA LEU A 534 8.71 17.47 21.19
C LEU A 534 8.92 16.59 22.44
N PRO A 535 8.46 17.02 23.64
CA PRO A 535 8.53 16.20 24.84
C PRO A 535 7.68 14.93 24.71
N ARG A 536 7.99 13.89 25.50
CA ARG A 536 7.17 12.68 25.52
C ARG A 536 5.75 13.01 25.96
N LEU A 537 4.80 12.71 25.08
CA LEU A 537 3.39 12.91 25.34
C LEU A 537 2.86 11.82 26.27
N GLN A 538 1.96 12.18 27.18
CA GLN A 538 1.27 11.22 28.02
C GLN A 538 0.35 10.36 27.16
N GLU A 539 0.45 9.05 27.27
CA GLU A 539 -0.49 8.14 26.62
C GLU A 539 -1.88 8.40 27.21
N ARG A 540 -2.82 8.74 26.34
CA ARG A 540 -4.20 8.97 26.76
C ARG A 540 -4.78 7.61 27.11
N GLU A 541 -5.03 7.34 28.40
CA GLU A 541 -5.84 6.19 28.81
C GLU A 541 -7.17 6.28 28.07
N LYS A 542 -7.39 5.36 27.12
CA LYS A 542 -8.72 5.20 26.54
C LYS A 542 -9.61 4.86 27.70
N SER A 543 -10.53 5.77 28.02
CA SER A 543 -11.59 5.55 29.00
C SER A 543 -12.15 4.16 28.74
N ARG A 544 -11.79 3.18 29.58
CA ARG A 544 -12.42 1.87 29.57
C ARG A 544 -13.89 2.19 29.73
N GLY A 545 -14.69 1.86 28.71
CA GLY A 545 -16.12 2.13 28.71
C GLY A 545 -16.68 1.74 30.06
N GLY A 546 -17.09 2.75 30.84
CA GLY A 546 -17.61 2.57 32.17
C GLY A 546 -18.82 1.66 32.06
N ARG A 547 -18.64 0.42 32.47
CA ARG A 547 -19.72 -0.51 32.71
C ARG A 547 -20.49 0.09 33.89
N TYR A 548 -21.49 0.92 33.60
CA TYR A 548 -22.50 1.34 34.57
C TYR A 548 -23.28 0.09 34.98
N GLY A 549 -22.69 -0.69 35.88
CA GLY A 549 -23.41 -1.60 36.74
C GLY A 549 -24.27 -0.74 37.65
N ARG A 550 -25.57 -0.71 37.35
CA ARG A 550 -26.58 -0.10 38.21
C ARG A 550 -26.73 -0.98 39.45
N GLY A 551 -25.79 -0.87 40.38
CA GLY A 551 -25.90 -1.38 41.74
C GLY A 551 -26.79 -0.45 42.55
N GLY A 552 -28.11 -0.65 42.46
CA GLY A 552 -29.06 -0.10 43.42
C GLY A 552 -29.19 -1.08 44.57
N GLY A 553 -28.54 -0.79 45.68
CA GLY A 553 -28.69 -1.52 46.93
C GLY A 553 -30.12 -1.45 47.45
N GLY A 554 -30.71 -2.61 47.70
CA GLY A 554 -31.98 -2.78 48.39
C GLY A 554 -31.80 -3.83 49.47
N ALA A 555 -31.92 -3.39 50.72
CA ALA A 555 -31.69 -4.14 51.93
C ALA A 555 -32.46 -5.47 51.99
N GLY A 556 -31.78 -6.52 52.44
CA GLY A 556 -32.41 -7.78 52.80
C GLY A 556 -33.19 -7.65 54.10
N PHE A 557 -34.48 -7.97 54.04
CA PHE A 557 -35.24 -8.50 55.16
C PHE A 557 -35.87 -9.82 54.73
N PRO A 558 -35.87 -10.84 55.61
CA PRO A 558 -36.27 -12.20 55.25
C PRO A 558 -37.77 -12.37 55.51
N ASP A 559 -38.50 -12.94 54.55
CA ASP A 559 -39.81 -13.47 54.88
C ASP A 559 -40.11 -14.85 54.30
N ARG A 560 -40.63 -15.64 55.22
CA ARG A 560 -41.00 -17.04 55.14
C ARG A 560 -42.34 -17.20 54.41
N ARG A 561 -42.51 -18.43 53.90
CA ARG A 561 -43.77 -19.19 53.79
C ARG A 561 -44.86 -18.64 52.85
N GLY A 562 -45.32 -19.55 51.99
CA GLY A 562 -46.77 -19.74 51.83
C GLY A 562 -47.25 -19.94 50.40
N GLY A 563 -47.38 -21.21 50.02
CA GLY A 563 -48.70 -21.77 49.71
C GLY A 563 -49.38 -21.43 48.37
N GLY A 564 -49.73 -22.51 47.66
CA GLY A 564 -50.89 -22.58 46.75
C GLY A 564 -50.67 -21.92 45.39
N GLY A 565 -51.04 -22.51 44.26
CA GLY A 565 -52.03 -23.55 44.03
C GLY A 565 -52.91 -23.12 42.86
N ARG A 566 -52.75 -23.82 41.73
CA ARG A 566 -53.77 -24.19 40.72
C ARG A 566 -54.60 -23.14 39.95
N PHE A 567 -55.05 -23.67 38.80
CA PHE A 567 -56.13 -23.27 37.87
C PHE A 567 -55.80 -22.15 36.87
N SER A 568 -55.69 -22.45 35.57
CA SER A 568 -56.70 -22.94 34.60
C SER A 568 -57.73 -21.89 34.23
N GLY A 569 -57.82 -21.63 32.92
CA GLY A 569 -59.11 -21.46 32.27
C GLY A 569 -59.26 -20.22 31.39
N GLY A 570 -59.05 -20.41 30.08
CA GLY A 570 -59.87 -19.82 29.02
C GLY A 570 -59.73 -18.31 28.78
N ARG A 571 -60.17 -17.74 27.66
CA ARG A 571 -60.81 -18.28 26.45
C ARG A 571 -60.95 -17.09 25.47
N VAL A 572 -60.90 -17.39 24.17
CA VAL A 572 -61.55 -16.68 23.05
C VAL A 572 -60.93 -15.41 22.44
N GLY A 573 -60.83 -15.46 21.10
CA GLY A 573 -60.97 -14.33 20.17
C GLY A 573 -59.90 -14.35 19.08
N PHE A 574 -60.01 -15.15 18.01
CA PHE A 574 -60.59 -14.76 16.69
C PHE A 574 -60.21 -13.32 16.28
N SER A 575 -59.70 -13.00 15.09
CA SER A 575 -59.53 -13.73 13.84
C SER A 575 -58.88 -12.78 12.82
N ASP A 576 -58.14 -13.37 11.89
CA ASP A 576 -58.05 -13.02 10.46
C ASP A 576 -57.83 -11.56 10.03
N ARG A 577 -56.74 -11.33 9.31
CA ARG A 577 -56.80 -11.44 7.83
C ARG A 577 -55.42 -11.41 7.19
N GLN A 578 -55.14 -12.52 6.54
CA GLN A 578 -54.13 -12.74 5.52
C GLN A 578 -54.54 -12.04 4.22
N ASN A 579 -53.52 -11.55 3.48
CA ASN A 579 -53.37 -11.65 2.03
C ASN A 579 -54.39 -10.85 1.16
N SER A 580 -54.09 -10.20 0.04
CA SER A 580 -53.20 -10.57 -1.07
C SER A 580 -53.36 -9.53 -2.20
N TYR A 581 -52.38 -9.46 -3.12
CA TYR A 581 -52.50 -9.13 -4.58
C TYR A 581 -53.05 -7.72 -4.97
N MET A 582 -52.72 -7.03 -6.06
CA MET A 582 -51.89 -7.23 -7.26
C MET A 582 -51.89 -5.91 -8.07
N PHE A 583 -50.94 -5.79 -9.00
CA PHE A 583 -50.96 -5.04 -10.28
C PHE A 583 -51.01 -3.50 -10.32
N GLY A 584 -50.16 -2.92 -11.18
CA GLY A 584 -50.50 -1.67 -11.87
C GLY A 584 -49.33 -0.87 -12.47
N ARG A 585 -48.98 -1.22 -13.72
CA ARG A 585 -48.15 -0.50 -14.73
C ARG A 585 -48.14 1.05 -14.67
N GLY A 586 -47.05 1.65 -15.17
CA GLY A 586 -47.11 2.97 -15.82
C GLY A 586 -45.76 3.65 -16.09
N ASN A 587 -45.30 3.58 -17.34
CA ASN A 587 -44.20 4.37 -17.93
C ASN A 587 -44.44 5.90 -17.85
N VAL A 588 -43.38 6.72 -17.95
CA VAL A 588 -43.08 7.66 -19.06
C VAL A 588 -42.08 8.78 -18.62
N ARG A 589 -40.88 8.71 -19.22
CA ARG A 589 -39.99 9.74 -19.84
C ARG A 589 -39.68 11.12 -19.23
N LYS A 590 -38.35 11.39 -19.33
CA LYS A 590 -37.64 12.62 -19.79
C LYS A 590 -37.78 13.90 -18.95
N TRP A 591 -36.67 14.39 -18.39
CA TRP A 591 -35.67 15.23 -19.08
C TRP A 591 -34.27 14.85 -18.62
#